data_AF-R1EM42-F1
#
_entry.id   AF-R1EM42-F1
#
_cell.length_a   1.000
_cell.length_b   1.000
_cell.length_c   1.000
_cell.angle_alpha   90.00
_cell.angle_beta   90.00
_cell.angle_gamma   90.00
#
_symmetry.space_group_name_H-M   'P 1'
#
loop_
_entity.id
_entity.type
_entity.pdbx_description
1 polymer ?
#
loop_
_entity_poly.entity_id
_entity_poly.type
_entity_poly.pdbx_seq_one_letter_code
_entity_poly.pdbx_strand_id
1 'polypeptide(L)'
;MPEPDAVEKFDMVIIGAGFHGLSLARTHLALNPSTTLLILDAQPTIGGVWATSRLYPSLKTNSQAGHFEFSDFPMCGNPRYPEVKPGEHIPGDALPRLPGQSAFTSPILHVRDFGAHCLRPAAPKTVLILSANKSAADAAHHHALAGARVVWLISPRGHGPCWLAPPRITPFRILAESLITTRAPPPARPPHLRGEKCEAVDPASRTMDDAYALYRFMVPPERIHTRTLAFAGMLRTASTSMVAEMQALWLSAFFSHRLPHLEPGLSLSPPSVPPTMNGSTPAIEKGQLESELHTTKENQAREEISARVKYEAILHARYGLWRYPHGFGAVMPDFFFDSLPMFDLMLSELGLRRWRKSNFFMELFSSYGPHDYVGLVDEWSEKWKKGHVLNEDEVLERKRALVMVGITLLLWVTVMLCTMAWVWSKW
;
A
#
# COMPACT_ATOMS: atom_id res chain seq x y z
N MET A 1 45.79 -19.95 23.24
CA MET A 1 44.44 -19.71 22.69
C MET A 1 43.48 -20.60 23.45
N PRO A 2 42.32 -20.11 23.92
CA PRO A 2 41.29 -20.97 24.49
C PRO A 2 40.62 -21.78 23.37
N GLU A 3 40.28 -23.03 23.63
CA GLU A 3 39.52 -23.92 22.74
C GLU A 3 38.15 -23.32 22.38
N PRO A 4 37.63 -23.51 21.14
CA PRO A 4 36.33 -22.96 20.74
C PRO A 4 35.15 -23.69 21.40
N ASP A 5 34.30 -22.91 22.08
CA ASP A 5 33.06 -23.39 22.70
C ASP A 5 32.13 -24.11 21.70
N ALA A 6 31.51 -25.20 22.15
CA ALA A 6 30.73 -26.13 21.34
C ALA A 6 29.41 -25.52 20.79
N VAL A 7 29.07 -25.85 19.53
CA VAL A 7 27.83 -25.41 18.87
C VAL A 7 26.62 -26.21 19.37
N GLU A 8 25.61 -25.54 19.94
CA GLU A 8 24.34 -26.13 20.38
C GLU A 8 23.46 -26.56 19.18
N LYS A 9 22.78 -27.71 19.30
CA LYS A 9 21.91 -28.30 18.27
C LYS A 9 20.48 -28.39 18.82
N PHE A 10 19.51 -28.06 17.97
CA PHE A 10 18.08 -28.16 18.26
C PHE A 10 17.35 -28.96 17.17
N ASP A 11 16.43 -29.83 17.57
CA ASP A 11 15.59 -30.68 16.72
C ASP A 11 14.37 -29.93 16.13
N MET A 12 13.84 -28.90 16.82
CA MET A 12 12.69 -28.10 16.36
C MET A 12 12.88 -26.61 16.62
N VAL A 13 12.37 -25.75 15.74
CA VAL A 13 12.33 -24.31 15.99
C VAL A 13 10.96 -23.73 15.63
N ILE A 14 10.42 -22.86 16.48
CA ILE A 14 9.07 -22.28 16.38
C ILE A 14 9.10 -20.76 16.42
N ILE A 15 8.19 -20.12 15.70
CA ILE A 15 8.31 -18.71 15.35
C ILE A 15 7.02 -17.99 15.56
N GLY A 16 7.14 -16.86 16.24
CA GLY A 16 6.05 -16.22 16.91
C GLY A 16 5.82 -16.98 18.22
N ALA A 17 6.33 -16.42 19.30
CA ALA A 17 5.96 -16.77 20.66
C ALA A 17 4.60 -16.16 21.03
N GLY A 18 3.64 -16.15 20.09
CA GLY A 18 2.22 -15.91 20.36
C GLY A 18 1.51 -17.21 20.76
N PHE A 19 0.21 -17.14 21.00
CA PHE A 19 -0.62 -18.28 21.44
C PHE A 19 -0.38 -19.56 20.63
N HIS A 20 -0.30 -19.45 19.30
CA HIS A 20 -0.11 -20.59 18.41
C HIS A 20 1.28 -21.23 18.50
N GLY A 21 2.35 -20.43 18.44
CA GLY A 21 3.70 -20.98 18.50
C GLY A 21 4.00 -21.58 19.87
N LEU A 22 3.48 -20.98 20.93
CA LEU A 22 3.63 -21.49 22.29
C LEU A 22 2.86 -22.80 22.51
N SER A 23 1.63 -22.90 21.99
CA SER A 23 0.84 -24.14 22.05
C SER A 23 1.47 -25.27 21.23
N LEU A 24 2.02 -24.94 20.06
CA LEU A 24 2.77 -25.89 19.23
C LEU A 24 4.02 -26.41 19.94
N ALA A 25 4.79 -25.53 20.60
CA ALA A 25 5.99 -25.89 21.35
C ALA A 25 5.68 -26.91 22.44
N ARG A 26 4.68 -26.61 23.27
CA ARG A 26 4.23 -27.49 24.36
C ARG A 26 3.79 -28.84 23.84
N THR A 27 2.92 -28.84 22.84
CA THR A 27 2.35 -30.09 22.28
C THR A 27 3.46 -30.95 21.70
N HIS A 28 4.40 -30.35 20.98
CA HIS A 28 5.50 -31.09 20.38
C HIS A 28 6.47 -31.67 21.41
N LEU A 29 6.83 -30.91 22.45
CA LEU A 29 7.67 -31.40 23.55
C LEU A 29 6.98 -32.49 24.37
N ALA A 30 5.66 -32.41 24.53
CA ALA A 30 4.90 -33.46 25.21
C ALA A 30 4.89 -34.78 24.44
N LEU A 31 4.85 -34.72 23.09
CA LEU A 31 4.88 -35.90 22.23
C LEU A 31 6.30 -36.41 21.97
N ASN A 32 7.32 -35.54 22.02
CA ASN A 32 8.70 -35.85 21.74
C ASN A 32 9.62 -35.23 22.82
N PRO A 33 9.72 -35.85 24.02
CA PRO A 33 10.37 -35.22 25.19
C PRO A 33 11.87 -35.02 25.04
N SER A 34 12.54 -35.81 24.18
CA SER A 34 13.96 -35.69 23.89
C SER A 34 14.28 -34.62 22.85
N THR A 35 13.25 -34.02 22.24
CA THR A 35 13.40 -32.99 21.21
C THR A 35 13.91 -31.71 21.83
N THR A 36 15.04 -31.26 21.33
CA THR A 36 15.61 -29.95 21.63
C THR A 36 14.88 -28.88 20.79
N LEU A 37 14.27 -27.87 21.42
CA LEU A 37 13.39 -26.90 20.73
C LEU A 37 13.77 -25.44 21.01
N LEU A 38 13.72 -24.60 19.96
CA LEU A 38 14.03 -23.16 19.98
C LEU A 38 12.77 -22.32 19.61
N ILE A 39 12.42 -21.24 20.32
CA ILE A 39 11.32 -20.32 19.91
C ILE A 39 11.86 -18.91 19.64
N LEU A 40 11.45 -18.29 18.52
CA LEU A 40 11.87 -16.96 18.08
C LEU A 40 10.67 -16.00 17.95
N ASP A 41 10.76 -14.79 18.51
CA ASP A 41 9.73 -13.74 18.38
C ASP A 41 10.35 -12.37 18.06
N ALA A 42 9.60 -11.52 17.37
CA ALA A 42 9.99 -10.15 17.04
C ALA A 42 9.74 -9.15 18.17
N GLN A 43 8.94 -9.52 19.17
CA GLN A 43 8.63 -8.71 20.34
C GLN A 43 9.64 -8.97 21.48
N PRO A 44 9.94 -7.95 22.31
CA PRO A 44 10.83 -8.11 23.47
C PRO A 44 10.23 -9.01 24.56
N THR A 45 8.93 -9.29 24.49
CA THR A 45 8.19 -10.18 25.38
C THR A 45 7.30 -11.10 24.56
N ILE A 46 7.22 -12.37 24.96
CA ILE A 46 6.32 -13.35 24.34
C ILE A 46 4.85 -12.97 24.55
N GLY A 47 3.97 -13.47 23.68
CA GLY A 47 2.52 -13.27 23.75
C GLY A 47 1.89 -12.77 22.46
N GLY A 48 2.71 -12.47 21.45
CA GLY A 48 2.22 -11.93 20.18
C GLY A 48 1.48 -10.62 20.40
N VAL A 49 0.19 -10.59 20.06
CA VAL A 49 -0.66 -9.40 20.29
C VAL A 49 -0.88 -9.09 21.77
N TRP A 50 -0.71 -10.07 22.65
CA TRP A 50 -0.80 -9.95 24.11
C TRP A 50 0.57 -9.81 24.78
N ALA A 51 1.63 -9.54 24.01
CA ALA A 51 2.95 -9.28 24.56
C ALA A 51 2.89 -8.14 25.58
N THR A 52 3.58 -8.26 26.72
CA THR A 52 3.58 -7.24 27.79
C THR A 52 3.94 -5.85 27.26
N SER A 53 4.83 -5.76 26.27
CA SER A 53 5.19 -4.51 25.58
C SER A 53 4.05 -3.82 24.81
N ARG A 54 2.88 -4.46 24.68
CA ARG A 54 1.70 -3.98 23.92
C ARG A 54 0.46 -3.77 24.80
N LEU A 55 0.54 -4.11 26.09
CA LEU A 55 -0.59 -4.01 27.00
C LEU A 55 -0.77 -2.57 27.52
N TYR A 56 -2.02 -2.21 27.79
CA TYR A 56 -2.38 -0.97 28.49
C TYR A 56 -3.36 -1.28 29.64
N PRO A 57 -3.41 -0.47 30.71
CA PRO A 57 -4.04 -0.86 31.99
C PRO A 57 -5.52 -1.25 31.93
N SER A 58 -6.25 -0.87 30.87
CA SER A 58 -7.67 -1.18 30.69
C SER A 58 -7.95 -2.27 29.65
N LEU A 59 -6.90 -2.84 29.03
CA LEU A 59 -7.05 -3.85 28.00
C LEU A 59 -7.61 -5.16 28.59
N LYS A 60 -8.70 -5.66 28.01
CA LYS A 60 -9.30 -6.97 28.32
C LYS A 60 -9.65 -7.72 27.05
N THR A 61 -9.79 -9.03 27.13
CA THR A 61 -10.30 -9.86 26.02
C THR A 61 -11.77 -9.56 25.75
N ASN A 62 -12.21 -9.67 24.50
CA ASN A 62 -13.65 -9.64 24.17
C ASN A 62 -14.36 -10.94 24.55
N SER A 63 -13.63 -12.03 24.75
CA SER A 63 -14.16 -13.32 25.20
C SER A 63 -14.05 -13.43 26.73
N GLN A 64 -14.96 -14.18 27.34
CA GLN A 64 -14.93 -14.45 28.79
C GLN A 64 -14.04 -15.66 29.11
N ALA A 65 -13.48 -15.70 30.31
CA ALA A 65 -12.82 -16.88 30.86
C ALA A 65 -13.78 -18.09 30.84
N GLY A 66 -13.30 -19.27 30.46
CA GLY A 66 -14.12 -20.41 30.01
C GLY A 66 -14.14 -20.61 28.49
N HIS A 67 -13.99 -19.54 27.71
CA HIS A 67 -14.13 -19.57 26.24
C HIS A 67 -12.84 -19.16 25.51
N PHE A 68 -11.85 -18.62 26.23
CA PHE A 68 -10.60 -18.13 25.66
C PHE A 68 -9.41 -18.52 26.54
N GLU A 69 -9.17 -19.82 26.63
CA GLU A 69 -8.08 -20.43 27.40
C GLU A 69 -7.68 -21.76 26.76
N PHE A 70 -6.55 -22.33 27.17
CA PHE A 70 -6.16 -23.67 26.71
C PHE A 70 -6.95 -24.73 27.48
N SER A 71 -7.48 -25.72 26.77
CA SER A 71 -8.34 -26.77 27.34
C SER A 71 -7.68 -27.58 28.46
N ASP A 72 -6.36 -27.68 28.45
CA ASP A 72 -5.52 -28.39 29.41
C ASP A 72 -4.85 -27.45 30.43
N PHE A 73 -5.22 -26.16 30.42
CA PHE A 73 -4.71 -25.14 31.33
C PHE A 73 -5.77 -24.07 31.60
N PRO A 74 -6.82 -24.41 32.37
CA PRO A 74 -7.84 -23.45 32.74
C PRO A 74 -7.24 -22.33 33.59
N MET A 75 -7.68 -21.10 33.33
CA MET A 75 -7.28 -19.88 34.04
C MET A 75 -8.16 -19.68 35.28
N CYS A 76 -9.43 -20.06 35.22
CA CYS A 76 -10.34 -19.97 36.37
C CYS A 76 -9.96 -20.96 37.47
N GLY A 77 -9.81 -20.47 38.71
CA GLY A 77 -9.45 -21.30 39.86
C GLY A 77 -7.97 -21.72 39.90
N ASN A 78 -7.15 -21.20 38.98
CA ASN A 78 -5.72 -21.47 38.93
C ASN A 78 -4.97 -20.40 39.75
N PRO A 79 -4.17 -20.79 40.76
CA PRO A 79 -3.42 -19.85 41.61
C PRO A 79 -2.45 -18.92 40.85
N ARG A 80 -2.13 -19.25 39.60
CA ARG A 80 -1.29 -18.42 38.72
C ARG A 80 -2.01 -17.22 38.12
N TYR A 81 -3.34 -17.21 38.16
CA TYR A 81 -4.22 -16.16 37.63
C TYR A 81 -5.27 -15.74 38.68
N PRO A 82 -4.86 -15.27 39.87
CA PRO A 82 -5.79 -14.93 40.95
C PRO A 82 -6.81 -13.85 40.56
N GLU A 83 -6.50 -13.05 39.54
CA GLU A 83 -7.34 -12.01 38.98
C GLU A 83 -8.42 -12.50 38.00
N VAL A 84 -8.34 -13.74 37.50
CA VAL A 84 -9.27 -14.26 36.49
C VAL A 84 -10.43 -14.98 37.14
N LYS A 85 -11.65 -14.49 36.92
CA LYS A 85 -12.90 -15.05 37.46
C LYS A 85 -13.76 -15.69 36.36
N PRO A 86 -14.50 -16.77 36.67
CA PRO A 86 -15.43 -17.38 35.72
C PRO A 86 -16.46 -16.39 35.18
N GLY A 87 -16.66 -16.37 33.86
CA GLY A 87 -17.64 -15.48 33.21
C GLY A 87 -17.20 -14.01 33.07
N GLU A 88 -15.99 -13.64 33.48
CA GLU A 88 -15.43 -12.30 33.26
C GLU A 88 -14.46 -12.24 32.06
N HIS A 89 -14.29 -11.07 31.47
CA HIS A 89 -13.28 -10.82 30.44
C HIS A 89 -11.87 -10.81 31.05
N ILE A 90 -10.93 -11.49 30.40
CA ILE A 90 -9.58 -11.73 30.90
C ILE A 90 -8.75 -10.45 30.77
N PRO A 91 -8.10 -9.95 31.85
CA PRO A 91 -7.17 -8.83 31.79
C PRO A 91 -5.97 -9.11 30.88
N GLY A 92 -5.51 -8.10 30.13
CA GLY A 92 -4.41 -8.27 29.17
C GLY A 92 -3.09 -8.72 29.81
N ASP A 93 -2.81 -8.32 31.04
CA ASP A 93 -1.60 -8.66 31.81
C ASP A 93 -1.59 -10.08 32.40
N ALA A 94 -2.72 -10.78 32.27
CA ALA A 94 -2.85 -12.21 32.51
C ALA A 94 -2.41 -13.07 31.30
N LEU A 95 -2.16 -12.47 30.12
CA LEU A 95 -1.83 -13.18 28.86
C LEU A 95 -0.41 -12.84 28.35
N PRO A 96 0.45 -13.79 27.93
CA PRO A 96 0.71 -15.12 28.47
C PRO A 96 2.06 -15.19 29.23
N ARG A 97 2.00 -15.57 30.51
CA ARG A 97 3.18 -15.96 31.30
C ARG A 97 3.34 -17.47 31.26
N LEU A 98 4.31 -18.00 30.51
CA LEU A 98 4.48 -19.45 30.33
C LEU A 98 5.57 -20.09 31.20
N PRO A 99 5.49 -21.40 31.47
CA PRO A 99 6.57 -22.19 32.08
C PRO A 99 7.77 -22.36 31.10
N GLY A 100 9.01 -22.25 31.59
CA GLY A 100 10.24 -22.52 30.80
C GLY A 100 10.90 -21.30 30.12
N GLN A 101 10.32 -20.10 30.27
CA GLN A 101 10.76 -18.84 29.67
C GLN A 101 12.24 -18.49 29.89
N SER A 102 12.83 -18.89 31.03
CA SER A 102 14.21 -18.58 31.42
C SER A 102 15.26 -19.57 30.87
N ALA A 103 14.85 -20.61 30.14
CA ALA A 103 15.75 -21.69 29.69
C ALA A 103 16.30 -21.52 28.26
N PHE A 104 15.93 -20.45 27.55
CA PHE A 104 16.34 -20.19 26.17
C PHE A 104 17.55 -19.25 26.09
N THR A 105 18.69 -19.74 25.58
CA THR A 105 20.00 -19.06 25.68
C THR A 105 20.58 -18.55 24.36
N SER A 106 20.05 -18.98 23.21
CA SER A 106 20.60 -18.65 21.88
C SER A 106 20.14 -17.28 21.34
N PRO A 107 20.91 -16.59 20.48
CA PRO A 107 20.57 -15.26 20.00
C PRO A 107 19.32 -15.21 19.10
N ILE A 108 18.36 -14.36 19.46
CA ILE A 108 17.20 -14.02 18.61
C ILE A 108 17.52 -12.73 17.86
N LEU A 109 17.40 -12.76 16.53
CA LEU A 109 17.73 -11.63 15.67
C LEU A 109 16.51 -11.22 14.83
N HIS A 110 16.18 -9.94 14.89
CA HIS A 110 15.21 -9.35 13.97
C HIS A 110 15.90 -8.94 12.67
N VAL A 111 15.16 -8.94 11.54
CA VAL A 111 15.72 -8.59 10.22
C VAL A 111 16.25 -7.15 10.15
N ARG A 112 15.74 -6.26 11.01
CA ARG A 112 16.27 -4.89 11.19
C ARG A 112 17.73 -4.90 11.64
N ASP A 113 18.11 -5.89 12.45
CA ASP A 113 19.43 -5.98 13.05
C ASP A 113 20.37 -6.86 12.19
N PHE A 114 19.83 -7.48 11.13
CA PHE A 114 20.53 -8.37 10.21
C PHE A 114 21.83 -7.75 9.66
N GLY A 115 21.80 -6.52 9.16
CA GLY A 115 22.99 -5.88 8.58
C GLY A 115 24.16 -5.76 9.56
N ALA A 116 23.89 -5.48 10.84
CA ALA A 116 24.92 -5.41 11.88
C ALA A 116 25.45 -6.82 12.25
N HIS A 117 24.63 -7.85 12.08
CA HIS A 117 24.97 -9.23 12.43
C HIS A 117 25.64 -10.02 11.30
N CYS A 118 25.45 -9.63 10.03
CA CYS A 118 26.09 -10.27 8.87
C CYS A 118 27.60 -10.00 8.76
N LEU A 119 28.12 -9.06 9.55
CA LEU A 119 29.56 -8.76 9.64
C LEU A 119 30.30 -9.67 10.65
N ARG A 120 29.60 -10.63 11.26
CA ARG A 120 30.23 -11.59 12.18
C ARG A 120 31.19 -12.52 11.41
N PRO A 121 32.38 -12.80 11.96
CA PRO A 121 33.40 -13.59 11.26
C PRO A 121 33.06 -15.07 11.07
N ALA A 122 32.06 -15.61 11.80
CA ALA A 122 31.60 -16.98 11.65
C ALA A 122 30.13 -17.02 11.25
N ALA A 123 29.84 -17.59 10.09
CA ALA A 123 28.48 -17.85 9.65
C ALA A 123 27.84 -18.96 10.51
N PRO A 124 26.57 -18.81 10.91
CA PRO A 124 25.85 -19.86 11.63
C PRO A 124 25.73 -21.14 10.79
N LYS A 125 25.75 -22.32 11.44
CA LYS A 125 25.61 -23.60 10.73
C LYS A 125 24.20 -23.84 10.17
N THR A 126 23.18 -23.30 10.83
CA THR A 126 21.78 -23.38 10.42
C THR A 126 21.08 -22.06 10.74
N VAL A 127 20.30 -21.54 9.80
CA VAL A 127 19.48 -20.34 9.98
C VAL A 127 18.04 -20.64 9.61
N LEU A 128 17.13 -20.22 10.47
CA LEU A 128 15.71 -20.34 10.23
C LEU A 128 15.12 -18.96 9.97
N ILE A 129 14.28 -18.86 8.94
CA ILE A 129 13.75 -17.58 8.44
C ILE A 129 12.24 -17.60 8.35
N LEU A 130 11.66 -16.53 8.85
CA LEU A 130 10.33 -16.45 9.48
C LEU A 130 9.42 -15.40 8.88
N SER A 131 9.40 -15.40 7.57
CA SER A 131 8.53 -14.58 6.75
C SER A 131 8.94 -14.88 5.32
N ALA A 132 8.09 -14.56 4.36
CA ALA A 132 8.44 -14.71 2.95
C ALA A 132 8.55 -13.34 2.25
N ASN A 133 8.90 -12.30 3.02
CA ASN A 133 9.15 -10.96 2.51
C ASN A 133 10.54 -10.85 1.83
N LYS A 134 10.78 -9.77 1.08
CA LYS A 134 12.04 -9.55 0.35
C LYS A 134 13.28 -9.67 1.26
N SER A 135 13.24 -9.05 2.44
CA SER A 135 14.34 -9.13 3.40
C SER A 135 14.59 -10.53 3.96
N ALA A 136 13.57 -11.38 4.03
CA ALA A 136 13.74 -12.78 4.37
C ALA A 136 14.39 -13.59 3.24
N ALA A 137 14.06 -13.27 1.98
CA ALA A 137 14.74 -13.86 0.83
C ALA A 137 16.23 -13.48 0.81
N ASP A 138 16.57 -12.22 1.10
CA ASP A 138 17.96 -11.76 1.20
C ASP A 138 18.70 -12.46 2.35
N ALA A 139 18.05 -12.56 3.51
CA ALA A 139 18.60 -13.26 4.67
C ALA A 139 18.83 -14.76 4.38
N ALA A 140 17.92 -15.38 3.63
CA ALA A 140 18.01 -16.77 3.22
C ALA A 140 19.17 -16.97 2.26
N HIS A 141 19.24 -16.13 1.23
CA HIS A 141 20.28 -16.19 0.23
C HIS A 141 21.67 -15.96 0.83
N HIS A 142 21.84 -14.94 1.66
CA HIS A 142 23.11 -14.64 2.32
C HIS A 142 23.61 -15.82 3.16
N HIS A 143 22.74 -16.38 4.01
CA HIS A 143 23.13 -17.50 4.86
C HIS A 143 23.37 -18.79 4.08
N ALA A 144 22.61 -19.04 3.01
CA ALA A 144 22.85 -20.17 2.12
C ALA A 144 24.22 -20.07 1.43
N LEU A 145 24.61 -18.89 0.95
CA LEU A 145 25.95 -18.65 0.38
C LEU A 145 27.07 -18.82 1.39
N ALA A 146 26.81 -18.47 2.65
CA ALA A 146 27.76 -18.65 3.74
C ALA A 146 27.89 -20.12 4.22
N GLY A 147 27.23 -21.07 3.53
CA GLY A 147 27.28 -22.50 3.85
C GLY A 147 26.34 -22.91 4.99
N ALA A 148 25.49 -22.00 5.48
CA ALA A 148 24.48 -22.33 6.47
C ALA A 148 23.34 -23.15 5.85
N ARG A 149 22.82 -24.12 6.59
CA ARG A 149 21.54 -24.75 6.26
C ARG A 149 20.43 -23.75 6.51
N VAL A 150 19.74 -23.31 5.47
CA VAL A 150 18.60 -22.39 5.59
C VAL A 150 17.30 -23.16 5.63
N VAL A 151 16.52 -22.96 6.70
CA VAL A 151 15.15 -23.45 6.82
C VAL A 151 14.24 -22.23 6.67
N TRP A 152 13.35 -22.24 5.67
CA TRP A 152 12.50 -21.10 5.37
C TRP A 152 11.04 -21.47 5.63
N LEU A 153 10.45 -20.92 6.69
CA LEU A 153 9.06 -21.17 7.06
C LEU A 153 8.18 -20.02 6.60
N ILE A 154 7.16 -20.37 5.81
CA ILE A 154 6.21 -19.45 5.20
C ILE A 154 4.82 -19.80 5.76
N SER A 155 4.18 -18.83 6.41
CA SER A 155 2.83 -19.04 6.94
C SER A 155 1.81 -19.17 5.79
N PRO A 156 0.85 -20.13 5.87
CA PRO A 156 -0.28 -20.19 4.95
C PRO A 156 -1.28 -19.04 5.14
N ARG A 157 -1.23 -18.35 6.28
CA ARG A 157 -2.04 -17.16 6.60
C ARG A 157 -1.13 -16.01 7.04
N GLY A 158 -1.08 -14.93 6.28
CA GLY A 158 -0.21 -13.77 6.54
C GLY A 158 0.46 -13.25 5.28
N HIS A 159 1.57 -12.54 5.44
CA HIS A 159 2.40 -12.10 4.30
C HIS A 159 3.06 -13.33 3.66
N GLY A 160 2.39 -13.88 2.65
CA GLY A 160 2.91 -14.97 1.81
C GLY A 160 4.18 -14.55 1.05
N PRO A 161 4.69 -15.40 0.13
CA PRO A 161 5.88 -15.07 -0.61
C PRO A 161 5.70 -13.77 -1.38
N CYS A 162 6.60 -12.81 -1.12
CA CYS A 162 6.69 -11.62 -1.94
C CYS A 162 6.99 -12.02 -3.38
N TRP A 163 6.57 -11.20 -4.33
CA TRP A 163 6.81 -11.46 -5.74
C TRP A 163 8.32 -11.61 -6.01
N LEU A 164 8.75 -12.82 -6.35
CA LEU A 164 10.11 -13.14 -6.76
C LEU A 164 10.12 -13.29 -8.28
N ALA A 165 10.74 -12.34 -8.95
CA ALA A 165 10.92 -12.36 -10.39
C ALA A 165 12.41 -12.14 -10.70
N PRO A 166 12.96 -12.79 -11.74
CA PRO A 166 14.23 -12.37 -12.29
C PRO A 166 14.20 -10.88 -12.64
N PRO A 167 15.32 -10.14 -12.52
CA PRO A 167 15.34 -8.72 -12.88
C PRO A 167 15.03 -8.50 -14.36
N ARG A 168 15.20 -9.52 -15.20
CA ARG A 168 14.93 -9.49 -16.64
C ARG A 168 13.98 -10.61 -17.01
N ILE A 169 12.75 -10.26 -17.39
CA ILE A 169 11.65 -11.24 -17.57
C ILE A 169 11.25 -11.48 -19.03
N THR A 170 11.84 -10.77 -19.99
CA THR A 170 11.54 -10.93 -21.42
C THR A 170 12.70 -11.56 -22.18
N PRO A 171 12.46 -12.17 -23.36
CA PRO A 171 13.54 -12.66 -24.24
C PRO A 171 14.56 -11.58 -24.61
N PHE A 172 14.12 -10.32 -24.67
CA PHE A 172 14.96 -9.15 -24.95
C PHE A 172 15.71 -8.61 -23.73
N ARG A 173 15.72 -9.34 -22.61
CA ARG A 173 16.45 -8.96 -21.39
C ARG A 173 16.03 -7.59 -20.82
N ILE A 174 14.77 -7.20 -21.03
CA ILE A 174 14.20 -5.96 -20.50
C ILE A 174 14.01 -6.09 -18.99
N LEU A 175 14.34 -5.02 -18.26
CA LEU A 175 14.16 -4.95 -16.82
C LEU A 175 12.67 -5.01 -16.45
N ALA A 176 12.34 -5.79 -15.42
CA ALA A 176 10.96 -5.91 -14.94
C ALA A 176 10.40 -4.55 -14.48
N GLU A 177 11.25 -3.72 -13.86
CA GLU A 177 10.91 -2.36 -13.44
C GLU A 177 10.59 -1.43 -14.62
N SER A 178 11.23 -1.66 -15.78
CA SER A 178 10.94 -0.89 -16.98
C SER A 178 9.56 -1.23 -17.55
N LEU A 179 9.10 -2.48 -17.42
CA LEU A 179 7.80 -2.88 -17.93
C LEU A 179 6.64 -2.26 -17.13
N ILE A 180 6.76 -2.21 -15.80
CA ILE A 180 5.73 -1.62 -14.94
C ILE A 180 5.65 -0.09 -15.05
N THR A 181 6.69 0.55 -15.59
CA THR A 181 6.75 1.99 -15.84
C THR A 181 6.68 2.32 -17.34
N THR A 182 6.23 1.38 -18.18
CA THR A 182 5.93 1.63 -19.59
C THR A 182 4.42 1.59 -19.76
N ARG A 183 3.83 2.53 -20.50
CA ARG A 183 2.37 2.59 -20.68
C ARG A 183 1.83 1.43 -21.53
N ALA A 184 2.57 1.06 -22.56
CA ALA A 184 2.28 -0.05 -23.45
C ALA A 184 3.52 -0.97 -23.54
N PRO A 185 3.83 -1.72 -22.47
CA PRO A 185 5.00 -2.59 -22.47
C PRO A 185 4.84 -3.69 -23.52
N PRO A 186 5.95 -4.17 -24.13
CA PRO A 186 5.90 -5.32 -25.02
C PRO A 186 5.38 -6.55 -24.27
N PRO A 187 4.71 -7.49 -24.96
CA PRO A 187 4.19 -8.70 -24.33
C PRO A 187 5.31 -9.50 -23.68
N ALA A 188 5.18 -9.72 -22.36
CA ALA A 188 6.06 -10.61 -21.61
C ALA A 188 5.36 -11.97 -21.47
N ARG A 189 5.99 -13.05 -21.91
CA ARG A 189 5.56 -14.40 -21.52
C ARG A 189 6.03 -14.63 -20.09
N PRO A 190 5.13 -14.85 -19.11
CA PRO A 190 5.59 -15.31 -17.81
C PRO A 190 6.32 -16.65 -18.00
N PRO A 191 7.41 -16.92 -17.26
CA PRO A 191 7.99 -18.26 -17.23
C PRO A 191 6.88 -19.24 -16.87
N HIS A 192 6.81 -20.36 -17.58
CA HIS A 192 5.77 -21.38 -17.43
C HIS A 192 5.57 -21.75 -15.94
N LEU A 193 4.57 -21.14 -15.30
CA LEU A 193 4.05 -21.64 -14.04
C LEU A 193 3.23 -22.88 -14.43
N ARG A 194 3.76 -24.07 -14.11
CA ARG A 194 2.98 -25.30 -14.20
C ARG A 194 1.71 -25.08 -13.38
N GLY A 195 0.57 -25.31 -14.03
CA GLY A 195 -0.75 -24.93 -13.54
C GLY A 195 -1.20 -25.73 -12.33
N GLU A 196 -0.78 -25.31 -11.14
CA GLU A 196 -1.65 -25.41 -9.99
C GLU A 196 -2.60 -24.22 -10.04
N LYS A 197 -3.91 -24.50 -10.09
CA LYS A 197 -4.92 -23.47 -9.90
C LYS A 197 -4.73 -22.95 -8.48
N CYS A 198 -4.20 -21.74 -8.33
CA CYS A 198 -4.34 -21.03 -7.07
C CYS A 198 -5.83 -20.97 -6.76
N GLU A 199 -6.27 -21.49 -5.62
CA GLU A 199 -7.64 -21.30 -5.16
C GLU A 199 -7.86 -19.79 -5.07
N ALA A 200 -8.64 -19.25 -5.99
CA ALA A 200 -9.00 -17.85 -5.95
C ALA A 200 -9.81 -17.65 -4.68
N VAL A 201 -9.27 -16.87 -3.74
CA VAL A 201 -10.04 -16.40 -2.58
C VAL A 201 -11.31 -15.77 -3.13
N ASP A 202 -12.48 -16.28 -2.71
CA ASP A 202 -13.78 -15.81 -3.17
C ASP A 202 -13.85 -14.29 -3.05
N PRO A 203 -13.98 -13.54 -4.15
CA PRO A 203 -14.06 -12.09 -4.11
C PRO A 203 -15.22 -11.59 -3.24
N ALA A 204 -16.30 -12.37 -3.08
CA ALA A 204 -17.44 -12.03 -2.23
C ALA A 204 -17.13 -12.13 -0.72
N SER A 205 -16.07 -12.84 -0.34
CA SER A 205 -15.64 -12.97 1.07
C SER A 205 -14.89 -11.73 1.59
N ARG A 206 -14.59 -10.75 0.73
CA ARG A 206 -13.77 -9.60 1.09
C ARG A 206 -14.63 -8.38 1.41
N THR A 207 -14.39 -7.80 2.56
CA THR A 207 -15.03 -6.55 2.98
C THR A 207 -14.07 -5.38 2.85
N MET A 208 -14.63 -4.17 2.89
CA MET A 208 -13.88 -2.92 2.91
C MET A 208 -13.63 -2.44 4.35
N ASP A 209 -13.89 -3.28 5.36
CA ASP A 209 -13.94 -2.87 6.77
C ASP A 209 -12.58 -2.38 7.28
N ASP A 210 -11.50 -2.96 6.76
CA ASP A 210 -10.12 -2.60 7.10
C ASP A 210 -9.47 -1.63 6.08
N ALA A 211 -10.21 -1.19 5.06
CA ALA A 211 -9.65 -0.44 3.94
C ALA A 211 -9.40 1.03 4.30
N TYR A 212 -8.19 1.52 4.00
CA TYR A 212 -7.85 2.94 4.10
C TYR A 212 -8.49 3.73 2.95
N ALA A 213 -9.72 4.18 3.15
CA ALA A 213 -10.45 5.06 2.24
C ALA A 213 -9.93 6.51 2.32
N LEU A 214 -8.70 6.72 1.86
CA LEU A 214 -8.04 8.04 1.82
C LEU A 214 -8.15 8.66 0.43
N TYR A 215 -8.49 9.95 0.35
CA TYR A 215 -8.46 10.70 -0.90
C TYR A 215 -7.04 10.77 -1.45
N ARG A 216 -6.89 10.37 -2.71
CA ARG A 216 -5.58 10.16 -3.36
C ARG A 216 -4.63 9.29 -2.54
N PHE A 217 -5.19 8.40 -1.71
CA PHE A 217 -4.46 7.52 -0.80
C PHE A 217 -3.62 8.24 0.28
N MET A 218 -3.89 9.53 0.51
CA MET A 218 -3.11 10.35 1.44
C MET A 218 -3.99 11.09 2.45
N VAL A 219 -5.12 11.65 2.03
CA VAL A 219 -5.88 12.62 2.84
C VAL A 219 -7.17 11.98 3.37
N PRO A 220 -7.43 12.01 4.69
CA PRO A 220 -8.74 11.65 5.23
C PRO A 220 -9.82 12.57 4.65
N PRO A 221 -10.92 12.04 4.06
CA PRO A 221 -11.97 12.85 3.46
C PRO A 221 -12.54 13.92 4.41
N GLU A 222 -12.60 13.65 5.71
CA GLU A 222 -13.09 14.55 6.76
C GLU A 222 -12.18 15.78 6.95
N ARG A 223 -10.92 15.70 6.52
CA ARG A 223 -9.92 16.76 6.68
C ARG A 223 -9.69 17.56 5.41
N ILE A 224 -10.43 17.28 4.33
CA ILE A 224 -10.20 17.90 3.01
C ILE A 224 -10.27 19.43 3.02
N HIS A 225 -11.20 20.02 3.79
CA HIS A 225 -11.31 21.48 3.87
C HIS A 225 -10.31 22.11 4.84
N THR A 226 -9.98 21.39 5.92
CA THR A 226 -9.10 21.93 6.97
C THR A 226 -7.63 21.90 6.59
N ARG A 227 -7.22 21.02 5.66
CA ARG A 227 -5.82 20.82 5.27
C ARG A 227 -4.88 20.59 6.47
N THR A 228 -5.32 19.85 7.48
CA THR A 228 -4.53 19.67 8.73
C THR A 228 -3.79 18.34 8.82
N LEU A 229 -4.18 17.35 8.02
CA LEU A 229 -3.65 15.99 8.13
C LEU A 229 -3.61 15.30 6.76
N ALA A 230 -2.49 14.65 6.49
CA ALA A 230 -2.31 13.73 5.37
C ALA A 230 -1.23 12.69 5.70
N PHE A 231 -1.26 11.55 5.02
CA PHE A 231 -0.32 10.46 5.15
C PHE A 231 0.50 10.32 3.86
N ALA A 232 1.83 10.41 3.97
CA ALA A 232 2.74 10.10 2.87
C ALA A 232 3.33 8.69 3.06
N GLY A 233 3.54 7.96 1.97
CA GLY A 233 4.14 6.62 2.01
C GLY A 233 3.24 5.50 2.54
N MET A 234 1.94 5.75 2.74
CA MET A 234 0.96 4.71 3.13
C MET A 234 0.53 3.86 1.92
N LEU A 235 1.51 3.30 1.20
CA LEU A 235 1.31 2.53 -0.03
C LEU A 235 2.45 1.53 -0.25
N ARG A 236 2.22 0.55 -1.12
CA ARG A 236 3.25 -0.36 -1.64
C ARG A 236 3.54 -0.02 -3.09
N THR A 237 4.80 0.02 -3.48
CA THR A 237 5.21 0.34 -4.86
C THR A 237 6.61 -0.20 -5.16
N ALA A 238 6.96 -0.31 -6.44
CA ALA A 238 8.32 -0.54 -6.90
C ALA A 238 9.11 0.78 -7.15
N SER A 239 8.41 1.92 -7.20
CA SER A 239 8.96 3.21 -7.60
C SER A 239 8.98 4.21 -6.44
N THR A 240 9.51 3.79 -5.29
CA THR A 240 9.37 4.51 -4.00
C THR A 240 9.82 5.96 -4.06
N SER A 241 10.97 6.26 -4.67
CA SER A 241 11.51 7.62 -4.73
C SER A 241 10.63 8.56 -5.55
N MET A 242 10.19 8.13 -6.74
CA MET A 242 9.31 8.92 -7.61
C MET A 242 7.94 9.15 -6.94
N VAL A 243 7.40 8.13 -6.28
CA VAL A 243 6.13 8.29 -5.54
C VAL A 243 6.29 9.26 -4.38
N ALA A 244 7.38 9.18 -3.62
CA ALA A 244 7.65 10.10 -2.52
C ALA A 244 7.76 11.55 -3.02
N GLU A 245 8.47 11.81 -4.11
CA GLU A 245 8.60 13.15 -4.70
C GLU A 245 7.25 13.69 -5.19
N MET A 246 6.47 12.86 -5.89
CA MET A 246 5.14 13.24 -6.38
C MET A 246 4.17 13.54 -5.23
N GLN A 247 4.13 12.67 -4.21
CA GLN A 247 3.30 12.86 -3.02
C GLN A 247 3.73 14.13 -2.27
N ALA A 248 5.03 14.38 -2.12
CA ALA A 248 5.53 15.57 -1.45
C ALA A 248 5.10 16.85 -2.18
N LEU A 249 5.23 16.89 -3.51
CA LEU A 249 4.80 18.04 -4.31
C LEU A 249 3.28 18.26 -4.22
N TRP A 250 2.50 17.19 -4.39
CA TRP A 250 1.04 17.27 -4.32
C TRP A 250 0.56 17.68 -2.92
N LEU A 251 1.14 17.12 -1.85
CA LEU A 251 0.82 17.47 -0.47
C LEU A 251 1.22 18.91 -0.16
N SER A 252 2.33 19.39 -0.69
CA SER A 252 2.73 20.80 -0.55
C SER A 252 1.68 21.73 -1.17
N ALA A 253 1.16 21.38 -2.34
CA ALA A 253 0.04 22.10 -2.96
C ALA A 253 -1.25 22.01 -2.13
N PHE A 254 -1.53 20.82 -1.58
CA PHE A 254 -2.69 20.58 -0.73
C PHE A 254 -2.69 21.44 0.54
N PHE A 255 -1.60 21.43 1.31
CA PHE A 255 -1.45 22.22 2.54
C PHE A 255 -1.42 23.73 2.28
N SER A 256 -1.00 24.14 1.08
CA SER A 256 -0.92 25.56 0.70
C SER A 256 -2.21 26.10 0.07
N HIS A 257 -3.31 25.32 0.03
CA HIS A 257 -4.55 25.69 -0.68
C HIS A 257 -4.33 26.02 -2.17
N ARG A 258 -3.42 25.28 -2.82
CA ARG A 258 -3.02 25.48 -4.24
C ARG A 258 -3.52 24.36 -5.14
N LEU A 259 -4.68 23.79 -4.83
CA LEU A 259 -5.34 22.77 -5.64
C LEU A 259 -6.73 23.31 -6.06
N PRO A 260 -6.84 23.94 -7.24
CA PRO A 260 -8.05 24.68 -7.64
C PRO A 260 -9.35 23.90 -7.55
N HIS A 261 -9.33 22.60 -7.87
CA HIS A 261 -10.52 21.76 -7.83
C HIS A 261 -11.03 21.48 -6.41
N LEU A 262 -10.25 21.79 -5.38
CA LEU A 262 -10.62 21.64 -3.97
C LEU A 262 -10.92 22.98 -3.28
N GLU A 263 -10.91 24.10 -4.03
CA GLU A 263 -11.22 25.42 -3.49
C GLU A 263 -12.66 25.84 -3.85
N PRO A 264 -13.49 26.27 -2.88
CA PRO A 264 -14.81 26.82 -3.14
C PRO A 264 -14.68 28.14 -3.92
N GLY A 265 -15.22 28.23 -5.14
CA GLY A 265 -15.25 29.47 -5.91
C GLY A 265 -14.44 29.49 -7.21
N LEU A 266 -13.57 28.50 -7.45
CA LEU A 266 -12.98 28.26 -8.78
C LEU A 266 -13.87 27.28 -9.58
N SER A 267 -15.08 27.72 -9.89
CA SER A 267 -15.96 26.99 -10.82
C SER A 267 -15.39 27.13 -12.23
N LEU A 268 -15.07 26.02 -12.90
CA LEU A 268 -15.06 25.96 -14.36
C LEU A 268 -16.52 26.05 -14.81
N SER A 269 -17.05 27.26 -14.97
CA SER A 269 -18.44 27.47 -15.39
C SER A 269 -18.64 27.21 -16.90
N PRO A 270 -19.75 26.57 -17.34
CA PRO A 270 -20.20 26.59 -18.73
C PRO A 270 -20.76 27.98 -19.12
N PRO A 271 -20.93 28.28 -20.43
CA PRO A 271 -21.20 29.63 -20.90
C PRO A 271 -22.58 30.17 -20.50
N SER A 272 -22.53 31.46 -20.19
CA SER A 272 -23.57 32.44 -19.81
C SER A 272 -24.99 32.28 -20.38
N VAL A 273 -25.98 32.52 -19.52
CA VAL A 273 -27.25 33.16 -19.87
C VAL A 273 -27.21 34.61 -19.35
N PRO A 274 -27.58 35.63 -20.15
CA PRO A 274 -27.53 37.02 -19.72
C PRO A 274 -28.66 37.35 -18.73
N PRO A 275 -28.42 38.18 -17.69
CA PRO A 275 -29.48 38.56 -16.76
C PRO A 275 -30.33 39.71 -17.32
N THR A 276 -31.64 39.51 -17.34
CA THR A 276 -32.64 40.56 -17.58
C THR A 276 -33.10 41.23 -16.28
N MET A 277 -32.98 42.58 -16.28
CA MET A 277 -33.84 43.63 -15.69
C MET A 277 -34.19 43.68 -14.18
N ASN A 278 -33.70 44.79 -13.57
CA ASN A 278 -34.37 45.80 -12.73
C ASN A 278 -35.17 45.42 -11.45
N GLY A 279 -34.64 45.90 -10.31
CA GLY A 279 -35.37 46.18 -9.07
C GLY A 279 -34.45 46.94 -8.10
N SER A 280 -34.87 48.14 -7.64
CA SER A 280 -34.10 49.00 -6.74
C SER A 280 -34.32 48.58 -5.28
N THR A 281 -33.48 47.69 -4.77
CA THR A 281 -33.38 47.35 -3.34
C THR A 281 -32.34 48.26 -2.66
N PRO A 282 -32.56 48.74 -1.41
CA PRO A 282 -31.59 49.57 -0.70
C PRO A 282 -30.21 48.90 -0.60
N ALA A 283 -29.13 49.68 -0.76
CA ALA A 283 -27.75 49.15 -0.87
C ALA A 283 -27.29 48.30 0.33
N ILE A 284 -27.88 48.48 1.51
CA ILE A 284 -27.55 47.73 2.74
C ILE A 284 -28.15 46.31 2.69
N GLU A 285 -29.43 46.16 2.31
CA GLU A 285 -30.07 44.85 2.13
C GLU A 285 -29.50 44.09 0.94
N LYS A 286 -29.12 44.80 -0.13
CA LYS A 286 -28.45 44.20 -1.28
C LYS A 286 -27.09 43.60 -0.89
N GLY A 287 -26.30 44.29 -0.07
CA GLY A 287 -25.02 43.78 0.44
C GLY A 287 -25.17 42.59 1.41
N GLN A 288 -26.20 42.59 2.26
CA GLN A 288 -26.49 41.45 3.14
C GLN A 288 -26.98 40.23 2.36
N LEU A 289 -27.90 40.42 1.41
CA LEU A 289 -28.43 39.35 0.57
C LEU A 289 -27.36 38.78 -0.37
N GLU A 290 -26.47 39.61 -0.91
CA GLU A 290 -25.31 39.16 -1.71
C GLU A 290 -24.29 38.39 -0.86
N SER A 291 -24.05 38.81 0.39
CA SER A 291 -23.19 38.09 1.35
C SER A 291 -23.79 36.75 1.77
N GLU A 292 -25.09 36.69 2.07
CA GLU A 292 -25.81 35.45 2.41
C GLU A 292 -25.89 34.50 1.20
N LEU A 293 -26.12 35.02 0.00
CA LEU A 293 -26.10 34.23 -1.23
C LEU A 293 -24.69 33.69 -1.54
N HIS A 294 -23.65 34.50 -1.33
CA HIS A 294 -22.26 34.08 -1.54
C HIS A 294 -21.85 32.97 -0.56
N THR A 295 -22.14 33.15 0.73
CA THR A 295 -21.88 32.12 1.76
C THR A 295 -22.68 30.85 1.53
N THR A 296 -23.93 30.94 1.07
CA THR A 296 -24.74 29.77 0.70
C THR A 296 -24.14 29.01 -0.48
N LYS A 297 -23.72 29.71 -1.54
CA LYS A 297 -23.05 29.10 -2.70
C LYS A 297 -21.70 28.47 -2.33
N GLU A 298 -20.93 29.10 -1.45
CA GLU A 298 -19.67 28.58 -0.96
C GLU A 298 -19.86 27.30 -0.15
N ASN A 299 -20.86 27.28 0.75
CA ASN A 299 -21.21 26.09 1.52
C ASN A 299 -21.67 24.93 0.62
N GLN A 300 -22.51 25.20 -0.38
CA GLN A 300 -22.90 24.21 -1.39
C GLN A 300 -21.69 23.64 -2.13
N ALA A 301 -20.78 24.50 -2.61
CA ALA A 301 -19.57 24.06 -3.27
C ALA A 301 -18.68 23.19 -2.35
N ARG A 302 -18.59 23.52 -1.05
CA ARG A 302 -17.85 22.71 -0.07
C ARG A 302 -18.50 21.35 0.15
N GLU A 303 -19.81 21.27 0.18
CA GLU A 303 -20.55 20.00 0.28
C GLU A 303 -20.33 19.13 -0.96
N GLU A 304 -20.42 19.70 -2.16
CA GLU A 304 -20.13 19.00 -3.42
C GLU A 304 -18.71 18.46 -3.47
N ILE A 305 -17.71 19.28 -3.09
CA ILE A 305 -16.31 18.86 -2.97
C ILE A 305 -16.19 17.69 -1.98
N SER A 306 -16.83 17.78 -0.81
CA SER A 306 -16.79 16.73 0.21
C SER A 306 -17.39 15.42 -0.30
N ALA A 307 -18.53 15.49 -0.98
CA ALA A 307 -19.21 14.33 -1.53
C ALA A 307 -18.35 13.64 -2.60
N ARG A 308 -17.79 14.42 -3.53
CA ARG A 308 -16.87 13.90 -4.56
C ARG A 308 -15.62 13.27 -3.95
N VAL A 309 -15.00 13.93 -2.98
CA VAL A 309 -13.78 13.44 -2.32
C VAL A 309 -14.03 12.12 -1.58
N LYS A 310 -15.14 12.01 -0.85
CA LYS A 310 -15.57 10.77 -0.20
C LYS A 310 -15.81 9.65 -1.22
N TYR A 311 -16.54 9.97 -2.30
CA TYR A 311 -16.79 9.01 -3.38
C TYR A 311 -15.50 8.49 -4.00
N GLU A 312 -14.57 9.40 -4.37
CA GLU A 312 -13.30 9.02 -4.98
C GLU A 312 -12.41 8.22 -4.03
N ALA A 313 -12.38 8.55 -2.73
CA ALA A 313 -11.64 7.80 -1.73
C ALA A 313 -12.13 6.35 -1.62
N ILE A 314 -13.45 6.15 -1.58
CA ILE A 314 -14.07 4.81 -1.57
C ILE A 314 -13.85 4.09 -2.90
N LEU A 315 -13.99 4.79 -4.03
CA LEU A 315 -13.76 4.24 -5.37
C LEU A 315 -12.33 3.70 -5.50
N HIS A 316 -11.35 4.47 -5.05
CA HIS A 316 -9.93 4.09 -5.09
C HIS A 316 -9.59 2.94 -4.14
N ALA A 317 -10.18 2.92 -2.95
CA ALA A 317 -10.00 1.82 -2.01
C ALA A 317 -10.61 0.52 -2.57
N ARG A 318 -11.82 0.60 -3.17
CA ARG A 318 -12.42 -0.51 -3.92
C ARG A 318 -11.55 -0.95 -5.08
N TYR A 319 -11.03 -0.01 -5.87
CA TYR A 319 -10.10 -0.32 -6.96
C TYR A 319 -8.93 -1.17 -6.44
N GLY A 320 -8.31 -0.78 -5.31
CA GLY A 320 -7.25 -1.56 -4.66
C GLY A 320 -7.67 -2.99 -4.31
N LEU A 321 -8.84 -3.14 -3.68
CA LEU A 321 -9.41 -4.43 -3.28
C LEU A 321 -9.53 -5.42 -4.45
N TRP A 322 -10.01 -4.92 -5.60
CA TRP A 322 -10.24 -5.73 -6.79
C TRP A 322 -8.97 -5.92 -7.64
N ARG A 323 -8.15 -4.87 -7.74
CA ARG A 323 -6.94 -4.85 -8.59
C ARG A 323 -5.81 -5.71 -8.04
N TYR A 324 -5.68 -5.82 -6.71
CA TYR A 324 -4.58 -6.53 -6.05
C TYR A 324 -5.11 -7.63 -5.11
N PRO A 325 -5.70 -8.69 -5.68
CA PRO A 325 -6.46 -9.64 -4.90
C PRO A 325 -5.63 -10.53 -3.97
N HIS A 326 -4.32 -10.58 -4.15
CA HIS A 326 -3.40 -11.44 -3.38
C HIS A 326 -2.34 -10.60 -2.65
N GLY A 327 -2.52 -9.28 -2.66
CA GLY A 327 -1.63 -8.31 -2.02
C GLY A 327 -2.33 -7.58 -0.88
N PHE A 328 -1.95 -6.32 -0.68
CA PHE A 328 -2.49 -5.50 0.40
C PHE A 328 -3.73 -4.69 0.01
N GLY A 329 -4.21 -4.84 -1.23
CA GLY A 329 -5.23 -3.96 -1.82
C GLY A 329 -6.54 -3.83 -1.02
N ALA A 330 -6.87 -4.82 -0.19
CA ALA A 330 -8.02 -4.77 0.71
C ALA A 330 -7.87 -3.80 1.90
N VAL A 331 -6.62 -3.45 2.25
CA VAL A 331 -6.27 -2.61 3.41
C VAL A 331 -5.62 -1.31 2.95
N MET A 332 -4.61 -1.39 2.08
CA MET A 332 -3.82 -0.25 1.61
C MET A 332 -3.47 -0.38 0.12
N PRO A 333 -3.25 0.73 -0.61
CA PRO A 333 -2.93 0.68 -2.03
C PRO A 333 -1.61 -0.04 -2.33
N ASP A 334 -1.65 -0.89 -3.36
CA ASP A 334 -0.51 -1.67 -3.83
C ASP A 334 -0.14 -1.31 -5.28
N PHE A 335 0.43 -0.12 -5.49
CA PHE A 335 0.75 0.47 -6.79
C PHE A 335 1.95 -0.15 -7.51
N PHE A 336 1.95 -1.47 -7.69
CA PHE A 336 3.01 -2.13 -8.43
C PHE A 336 2.94 -1.83 -9.94
N PHE A 337 1.73 -1.78 -10.52
CA PHE A 337 1.50 -1.57 -11.96
C PHE A 337 0.84 -0.22 -12.29
N ASP A 338 0.44 0.54 -11.28
CA ASP A 338 -0.48 1.67 -11.45
C ASP A 338 0.13 2.99 -10.95
N SER A 339 1.45 3.04 -10.79
CA SER A 339 2.19 4.24 -10.40
C SER A 339 2.08 5.37 -11.45
N LEU A 340 2.15 5.05 -12.75
CA LEU A 340 2.03 6.06 -13.81
C LEU A 340 0.65 6.71 -13.90
N PRO A 341 -0.47 5.96 -13.91
CA PRO A 341 -1.80 6.57 -13.80
C PRO A 341 -1.95 7.48 -12.56
N MET A 342 -1.35 7.10 -11.43
CA MET A 342 -1.37 7.93 -10.22
C MET A 342 -0.59 9.24 -10.43
N PHE A 343 0.58 9.19 -11.07
CA PHE A 343 1.36 10.38 -11.42
C PHE A 343 0.60 11.28 -12.39
N ASP A 344 -0.02 10.72 -13.42
CA ASP A 344 -0.84 11.48 -14.35
C ASP A 344 -1.97 12.23 -13.65
N LEU A 345 -2.65 11.56 -12.72
CA LEU A 345 -3.72 12.15 -11.94
C LEU A 345 -3.21 13.32 -11.10
N MET A 346 -2.15 13.12 -10.32
CA MET A 346 -1.57 14.16 -9.46
C MET A 346 -1.01 15.34 -10.27
N LEU A 347 -0.29 15.06 -11.36
CA LEU A 347 0.20 16.10 -12.26
C LEU A 347 -0.95 16.87 -12.91
N SER A 348 -2.04 16.20 -13.28
CA SER A 348 -3.24 16.86 -13.80
C SER A 348 -3.83 17.84 -12.80
N GLU A 349 -3.89 17.45 -11.53
CA GLU A 349 -4.43 18.28 -10.44
C GLU A 349 -3.52 19.46 -10.11
N LEU A 350 -2.21 19.29 -10.23
CA LEU A 350 -1.22 20.37 -10.18
C LEU A 350 -1.23 21.23 -11.46
N GLY A 351 -1.94 20.77 -12.49
CA GLY A 351 -1.99 21.34 -13.84
C GLY A 351 -0.64 21.35 -14.55
N LEU A 352 0.21 20.36 -14.27
CA LEU A 352 1.51 20.15 -14.89
C LEU A 352 1.39 19.22 -16.10
N ARG A 353 2.44 19.18 -16.93
CA ARG A 353 2.50 18.29 -18.08
C ARG A 353 2.66 16.83 -17.63
N ARG A 354 1.69 15.98 -17.99
CA ARG A 354 1.64 14.53 -17.67
C ARG A 354 2.54 13.67 -18.54
N TRP A 355 2.52 13.96 -19.84
CA TRP A 355 3.27 13.26 -20.89
C TRP A 355 4.67 13.89 -20.94
N ARG A 356 5.73 13.23 -20.45
CA ARG A 356 7.03 13.89 -20.21
C ARG A 356 8.14 13.51 -21.19
N LYS A 357 7.83 12.72 -22.22
CA LYS A 357 8.78 12.31 -23.27
C LYS A 357 8.68 13.24 -24.49
N SER A 358 9.65 13.11 -25.38
CA SER A 358 9.81 13.98 -26.56
C SER A 358 8.69 13.83 -27.59
N ASN A 359 8.08 12.65 -27.70
CA ASN A 359 7.02 12.36 -28.66
C ASN A 359 6.12 11.22 -28.17
N PHE A 360 4.92 11.11 -28.77
CA PHE A 360 3.90 10.13 -28.38
C PHE A 360 4.38 8.67 -28.40
N PHE A 361 5.24 8.29 -29.35
CA PHE A 361 5.76 6.92 -29.42
C PHE A 361 6.63 6.59 -28.19
N MET A 362 7.50 7.53 -27.78
CA MET A 362 8.30 7.38 -26.58
C MET A 362 7.42 7.34 -25.33
N GLU A 363 6.33 8.11 -25.28
CA GLU A 363 5.41 8.08 -24.14
C GLU A 363 4.74 6.71 -23.95
N LEU A 364 4.46 6.00 -25.04
CA LEU A 364 3.81 4.69 -24.98
C LEU A 364 4.79 3.55 -24.68
N PHE A 365 5.91 3.51 -25.41
CA PHE A 365 6.76 2.33 -25.47
C PHE A 365 8.07 2.44 -24.71
N SER A 366 8.42 3.63 -24.22
CA SER A 366 9.61 3.80 -23.36
C SER A 366 9.22 3.84 -21.89
N SER A 367 10.12 3.31 -21.06
CA SER A 367 9.96 3.33 -19.61
C SER A 367 10.15 4.74 -19.06
N TYR A 368 9.27 5.11 -18.13
CA TYR A 368 9.39 6.29 -17.31
C TYR A 368 10.31 6.04 -16.13
N GLY A 369 11.18 7.01 -15.84
CA GLY A 369 12.04 7.00 -14.67
C GLY A 369 12.23 8.38 -14.07
N PRO A 370 13.07 8.51 -13.02
CA PRO A 370 13.28 9.78 -12.32
C PRO A 370 13.74 10.91 -13.24
N HIS A 371 14.53 10.58 -14.28
CA HIS A 371 15.04 11.55 -15.26
C HIS A 371 13.93 12.30 -16.02
N ASP A 372 12.74 11.71 -16.17
CA ASP A 372 11.59 12.35 -16.84
C ASP A 372 10.92 13.42 -15.99
N TYR A 373 11.15 13.38 -14.67
CA TYR A 373 10.56 14.28 -13.69
C TYR A 373 11.57 15.29 -13.13
N VAL A 374 12.77 15.38 -13.71
CA VAL A 374 13.77 16.38 -13.31
C VAL A 374 13.21 17.80 -13.47
N GLY A 375 13.39 18.62 -12.44
CA GLY A 375 12.90 20.01 -12.40
C GLY A 375 11.40 20.15 -12.13
N LEU A 376 10.70 19.07 -11.75
CA LEU A 376 9.24 19.10 -11.54
C LEU A 376 8.81 20.12 -10.47
N VAL A 377 9.56 20.23 -9.37
CA VAL A 377 9.28 21.20 -8.30
C VAL A 377 9.48 22.63 -8.80
N ASP A 378 10.52 22.87 -9.60
CA ASP A 378 10.79 24.19 -10.19
C ASP A 378 9.72 24.58 -11.20
N GLU A 379 9.30 23.65 -12.08
CA GLU A 379 8.20 23.81 -13.03
C GLU A 379 6.92 24.28 -12.32
N TRP A 380 6.58 23.61 -11.21
CA TRP A 380 5.41 23.96 -10.40
C TRP A 380 5.58 25.31 -9.69
N SER A 381 6.75 25.55 -9.08
CA SER A 381 7.07 26.80 -8.38
C SER A 381 6.99 28.00 -9.31
N GLU A 382 7.56 27.90 -10.52
CA GLU A 382 7.48 28.94 -11.54
C GLU A 382 6.06 29.21 -12.00
N LYS A 383 5.27 28.16 -12.24
CA LYS A 383 3.87 28.29 -12.63
C LYS A 383 3.08 29.12 -11.63
N TRP A 384 3.29 28.90 -10.34
CA TRP A 384 2.61 29.65 -9.28
C TRP A 384 3.17 31.06 -9.08
N LYS A 385 4.49 31.27 -9.24
CA LYS A 385 5.08 32.62 -9.25
C LYS A 385 4.52 33.49 -10.38
N LYS A 386 4.19 32.89 -11.52
CA LYS A 386 3.63 33.57 -12.70
C LYS A 386 2.11 33.82 -12.61
N GLY A 387 1.44 33.42 -11.53
CA GLY A 387 0.06 33.82 -11.23
C GLY A 387 -1.04 33.27 -12.16
N HIS A 388 -0.79 32.21 -12.92
CA HIS A 388 -1.73 31.74 -13.95
C HIS A 388 -2.69 30.64 -13.48
N VAL A 389 -3.97 30.99 -13.50
CA VAL A 389 -5.15 30.11 -13.67
C VAL A 389 -5.01 29.38 -15.02
N LEU A 390 -5.42 28.11 -15.07
CA LEU A 390 -5.48 27.35 -16.33
C LEU A 390 -6.28 28.15 -17.37
N ASN A 391 -5.63 28.55 -18.46
CA ASN A 391 -6.29 29.29 -19.52
C ASN A 391 -7.29 28.34 -20.23
N GLU A 392 -8.57 28.71 -20.31
CA GLU A 392 -9.60 27.85 -20.92
C GLU A 392 -9.23 27.46 -22.36
N ASP A 393 -8.46 28.30 -23.04
CA ASP A 393 -7.91 28.08 -24.37
C ASP A 393 -6.98 26.86 -24.45
N GLU A 394 -6.14 26.61 -23.44
CA GLU A 394 -5.27 25.42 -23.41
C GLU A 394 -6.07 24.13 -23.21
N VAL A 395 -7.15 24.20 -22.42
CA VAL A 395 -8.06 23.05 -22.21
C VAL A 395 -8.84 22.77 -23.49
N LEU A 396 -9.27 23.81 -24.21
CA LEU A 396 -9.99 23.71 -25.47
C LEU A 396 -9.09 23.20 -26.60
N GLU A 397 -7.85 23.66 -26.69
CA GLU A 397 -6.85 23.10 -27.61
C GLU A 397 -6.56 21.63 -27.32
N ARG A 398 -6.44 21.24 -26.04
CA ARG A 398 -6.24 19.83 -25.65
C ARG A 398 -7.43 18.95 -26.02
N LYS A 399 -8.67 19.46 -25.87
CA LYS A 399 -9.89 18.77 -26.34
C LYS A 399 -9.89 18.62 -27.87
N ARG A 400 -9.52 19.66 -28.61
CA ARG A 400 -9.39 19.63 -30.08
C ARG A 400 -8.31 18.63 -30.53
N ALA A 401 -7.16 18.60 -29.88
CA ALA A 401 -6.09 17.65 -30.17
C ALA A 401 -6.50 16.19 -29.94
N LEU A 402 -7.21 15.90 -28.83
CA LEU A 402 -7.74 14.56 -28.56
C LEU A 402 -8.78 14.10 -29.58
N VAL A 403 -9.67 15.01 -30.01
CA VAL A 403 -10.65 14.73 -31.08
C VAL A 403 -9.94 14.43 -32.41
N MET A 404 -8.92 15.20 -32.77
CA MET A 404 -8.14 14.99 -34.00
C MET A 404 -7.36 13.65 -33.97
N VAL A 405 -6.79 13.27 -32.83
CA VAL A 405 -6.17 11.94 -32.66
C VAL A 405 -7.21 10.83 -32.80
N GLY A 406 -8.39 10.98 -32.20
CA GLY A 406 -9.50 10.04 -32.32
C GLY A 406 -9.97 9.85 -33.76
N ILE A 407 -10.14 10.95 -34.52
CA ILE A 407 -10.51 10.92 -35.94
C ILE A 407 -9.43 10.21 -36.76
N THR A 408 -8.16 10.48 -36.49
CA THR A 408 -7.03 9.88 -37.21
C THR A 408 -6.94 8.37 -36.96
N LEU A 409 -7.15 7.92 -35.71
CA LEU A 409 -7.20 6.50 -35.37
C LEU A 409 -8.40 5.79 -36.02
N LEU A 410 -9.57 6.44 -36.06
CA LEU A 410 -10.77 5.90 -36.70
C LEU A 410 -10.56 5.69 -38.20
N LEU A 411 -9.94 6.66 -38.87
CA LEU A 411 -9.55 6.57 -40.28
C LEU A 411 -8.57 5.42 -40.52
N TRP A 412 -7.57 5.26 -39.64
CA TRP A 412 -6.58 4.17 -39.72
C TRP A 412 -7.22 2.78 -39.58
N VAL A 413 -8.12 2.61 -38.59
CA VAL A 413 -8.86 1.35 -38.38
C VAL A 413 -9.77 1.06 -39.57
N THR A 414 -10.42 2.09 -40.12
CA THR A 414 -11.29 1.92 -41.30
C THR A 414 -10.49 1.49 -42.53
N VAL A 415 -9.34 2.13 -42.80
CA VAL A 415 -8.44 1.72 -43.89
C VAL A 415 -7.94 0.30 -43.68
N MET A 416 -7.57 -0.08 -42.45
CA MET A 416 -7.13 -1.44 -42.14
C MET A 416 -8.24 -2.46 -42.42
N LEU A 417 -9.47 -2.21 -41.95
CA LEU A 417 -10.62 -3.09 -42.17
C LEU A 417 -11.01 -3.19 -43.65
N CYS A 418 -11.02 -2.08 -44.40
CA CYS A 418 -11.25 -2.07 -45.84
C CYS A 418 -10.17 -2.87 -46.60
N THR A 419 -8.90 -2.73 -46.18
CA THR A 419 -7.79 -3.49 -46.77
C THR A 419 -7.93 -4.98 -46.50
N MET A 420 -8.28 -5.36 -45.26
CA MET A 420 -8.53 -6.76 -44.90
C MET A 420 -9.71 -7.34 -45.68
N ALA A 421 -10.82 -6.60 -45.81
CA ALA A 421 -11.99 -7.02 -46.59
C ALA A 421 -11.66 -7.17 -48.09
N TRP A 422 -10.85 -6.26 -48.66
CA TRP A 422 -10.40 -6.34 -50.05
C TRP A 422 -9.50 -7.56 -50.28
N VAL A 423 -8.54 -7.82 -49.39
CA VAL A 423 -7.70 -9.04 -49.44
C VAL A 423 -8.58 -10.28 -49.34
N TRP A 424 -9.56 -10.30 -48.44
CA TRP A 424 -10.47 -11.44 -48.27
C TRP A 424 -11.42 -11.64 -49.46
N SER A 425 -11.72 -10.61 -50.25
CA SER A 425 -12.49 -10.72 -51.50
C SER A 425 -11.69 -11.27 -52.68
N LYS A 426 -10.36 -11.39 -52.53
CA LYS A 426 -9.42 -11.90 -53.54
C LYS A 426 -8.99 -13.35 -53.28
N TRP A 427 -9.42 -13.93 -52.16
CA TRP A 427 -9.34 -15.34 -51.80
C TRP A 427 -10.74 -15.94 -51.80
#